data_AF-A0A232EHS7-F1
#
_entry.id   AF-A0A232EHS7-F1
#
_cell.length_a   1.000
_cell.length_b   1.000
_cell.length_c   1.000
_cell.angle_alpha   90.00
_cell.angle_beta   90.00
_cell.angle_gamma   90.00
#
_symmetry.space_group_name_H-M   'P 1'
#
loop_
_entity.id
_entity.type
_entity.pdbx_description
1 polymer ?
#
loop_
_entity_poly.entity_id
_entity_poly.type
_entity_poly.pdbx_seq_one_letter_code
_entity_poly.pdbx_strand_id
1 'polypeptide(L)'
;MNMKNISTEQCKNRAFDPQDSPYGSRNYDPDVLQLEEKEKLNQHKIVLRHENEAYMYNHPEIRGLVSIMLRRNKISRRHRYFLEKKPSRVEEVQELCAAYFGRPRGTIAAELLDYLLEIKHQGAIVAELRREVASTATEAVEKPLDPEHRQ
;
A
#
# COMPACT_ATOMS: atom_id res chain seq x y z
N MET A 1 5.35 5.85 -20.19
CA MET A 1 4.19 5.19 -20.83
C MET A 1 3.07 6.20 -20.92
N ASN A 2 2.52 6.40 -22.12
CA ASN A 2 1.44 7.35 -22.36
C ASN A 2 0.16 6.74 -21.77
N MET A 3 -0.37 7.27 -20.65
CA MET A 3 -1.67 6.86 -20.09
C MET A 3 -2.84 7.39 -20.92
N LYS A 4 -2.75 7.29 -22.24
CA LYS A 4 -3.86 7.60 -23.14
C LYS A 4 -4.50 6.29 -23.56
N ASN A 5 -5.73 6.12 -23.11
CA ASN A 5 -6.71 5.15 -23.58
C ASN A 5 -6.56 3.72 -23.03
N ILE A 6 -6.74 3.56 -21.72
CA ILE A 6 -7.47 2.36 -21.26
C ILE A 6 -8.92 2.62 -21.64
N SER A 7 -9.40 1.91 -22.67
CA SER A 7 -10.77 2.08 -23.16
C SER A 7 -11.75 1.83 -22.02
N THR A 8 -12.71 2.73 -21.80
CA THR A 8 -13.82 2.58 -20.86
C THR A 8 -14.57 1.25 -21.04
N GLU A 9 -14.51 0.66 -22.24
CA GLU A 9 -15.00 -0.69 -22.56
C GLU A 9 -14.33 -1.79 -21.74
N GLN A 10 -13.02 -1.71 -21.45
CA GLN A 10 -12.31 -2.74 -20.66
C GLN A 10 -12.75 -2.74 -19.19
N CYS A 11 -13.20 -1.59 -18.68
CA CYS A 11 -13.70 -1.47 -17.30
C CYS A 11 -15.18 -1.83 -17.16
N LYS A 12 -15.97 -1.79 -18.24
CA LYS A 12 -17.37 -2.29 -18.25
C LYS A 12 -17.46 -3.77 -17.89
N ASN A 13 -16.46 -4.56 -18.28
CA ASN A 13 -16.39 -6.00 -17.96
C ASN A 13 -15.98 -6.29 -16.49
N ARG A 14 -15.64 -5.27 -15.69
CA ARG A 14 -15.52 -5.34 -14.23
C ARG A 14 -16.68 -4.60 -13.57
N ALA A 15 -17.88 -4.93 -14.03
CA ALA A 15 -19.14 -4.42 -13.52
C ALA A 15 -19.30 -4.70 -12.02
N PHE A 16 -20.24 -3.99 -11.40
CA PHE A 16 -20.72 -4.21 -10.04
C PHE A 16 -20.80 -5.71 -9.71
N ASP A 17 -19.91 -6.20 -8.85
CA ASP A 17 -20.13 -7.48 -8.17
C ASP A 17 -21.00 -7.16 -6.93
N PRO A 18 -22.22 -7.70 -6.83
CA PRO A 18 -23.08 -7.50 -5.67
C PRO A 18 -22.44 -7.89 -4.34
N GLN A 19 -21.41 -8.75 -4.36
CA GLN A 19 -20.65 -9.13 -3.18
C GLN A 19 -19.59 -8.09 -2.78
N ASP A 20 -19.22 -7.19 -3.69
CA ASP A 20 -18.25 -6.10 -3.48
C ASP A 20 -19.00 -4.85 -2.99
N SER A 21 -19.73 -5.03 -1.88
CA SER A 21 -20.55 -3.99 -1.25
C SER A 21 -19.64 -2.85 -0.77
N PRO A 22 -19.81 -1.61 -1.26
CA PRO A 22 -19.03 -0.47 -0.78
C PRO A 22 -19.04 -0.33 0.75
N TYR A 23 -17.97 0.22 1.32
CA TYR A 23 -17.97 0.50 2.75
C TYR A 23 -19.12 1.47 3.10
N GLY A 24 -19.96 1.10 4.07
CA GLY A 24 -21.17 1.85 4.43
C GLY A 24 -22.45 1.45 3.70
N SER A 25 -22.40 0.54 2.72
CA SER A 25 -23.60 0.06 2.01
C SER A 25 -24.26 -1.17 2.64
N ARG A 26 -23.85 -1.61 3.83
CA ARG A 26 -24.38 -2.82 4.50
C ARG A 26 -25.90 -2.78 4.75
N ASN A 27 -26.47 -1.58 4.85
CA ASN A 27 -27.90 -1.37 5.06
C ASN A 27 -28.64 -0.97 3.77
N TYR A 28 -27.93 -0.89 2.64
CA TYR A 28 -28.48 -0.49 1.35
C TYR A 28 -28.56 -1.73 0.47
N ASP A 29 -29.76 -2.05 0.02
CA ASP A 29 -29.96 -3.12 -0.95
C ASP A 29 -29.68 -2.58 -2.36
N PRO A 30 -28.59 -3.02 -3.03
CA PRO A 30 -28.28 -2.55 -4.38
C PRO A 30 -29.31 -3.01 -5.41
N ASP A 31 -30.15 -3.99 -5.10
CA ASP A 31 -31.22 -4.44 -5.98
C ASP A 31 -32.41 -3.49 -6.03
N VAL A 32 -32.48 -2.52 -5.10
CA VAL A 32 -33.45 -1.42 -5.11
C VAL A 32 -33.13 -0.37 -6.18
N LEU A 33 -31.87 -0.29 -6.62
CA LEU A 33 -31.45 0.69 -7.62
C LEU A 33 -32.00 0.35 -9.01
N GLN A 34 -32.53 1.35 -9.69
CA GLN A 34 -32.93 1.25 -11.09
C GLN A 34 -31.69 1.05 -11.99
N LEU A 35 -31.91 0.53 -13.20
CA LEU A 35 -30.83 0.26 -14.15
C LEU A 35 -29.93 1.49 -14.39
N GLU A 36 -30.54 2.66 -14.60
CA GLU A 36 -29.83 3.93 -14.82
C GLU A 36 -28.97 4.36 -13.61
N GLU A 37 -29.43 4.07 -12.40
CA GLU A 37 -28.71 4.40 -11.17
C GLU A 37 -27.52 3.47 -10.97
N LYS A 38 -27.68 2.18 -11.29
CA LYS A 38 -26.59 1.19 -11.32
C LYS A 38 -25.52 1.59 -12.33
N GLU A 39 -25.92 2.07 -13.51
CA GLU A 39 -25.00 2.55 -14.54
C GLU A 39 -24.22 3.79 -14.08
N LYS A 40 -24.90 4.80 -13.50
CA LYS A 40 -24.25 6.00 -12.95
C LYS A 40 -23.25 5.64 -11.84
N LEU A 41 -23.63 4.73 -10.92
CA LEU A 41 -22.75 4.27 -9.85
C LEU A 41 -21.50 3.57 -10.41
N ASN A 42 -21.68 2.73 -11.43
CA ASN A 42 -20.56 2.05 -12.09
C ASN A 42 -19.61 3.02 -12.78
N GLN A 43 -20.14 4.02 -13.49
CA GLN A 43 -19.32 5.07 -14.10
C GLN A 43 -18.50 5.82 -13.04
N HIS A 44 -19.12 6.20 -11.93
CA HIS A 44 -18.42 6.86 -10.83
C HIS A 44 -17.30 6.00 -10.24
N LYS A 45 -17.54 4.70 -10.02
CA LYS A 45 -16.50 3.76 -9.57
C LYS A 45 -15.33 3.66 -10.54
N ILE A 46 -15.60 3.64 -11.85
CA ILE A 46 -14.56 3.59 -12.89
C ILE A 46 -13.68 4.85 -12.83
N VAL A 47 -14.31 6.03 -12.75
CA VAL A 47 -13.60 7.31 -12.61
C VAL A 47 -12.69 7.29 -11.37
N LEU A 48 -13.24 6.94 -10.20
CA LEU A 48 -12.47 6.85 -8.95
C LEU A 48 -11.31 5.86 -9.03
N ARG A 49 -11.50 4.71 -9.68
CA ARG A 49 -10.41 3.73 -9.90
C ARG A 49 -9.29 4.34 -10.71
N HIS A 50 -9.60 5.06 -11.79
CA HIS A 50 -8.60 5.73 -12.62
C HIS A 50 -7.87 6.85 -11.88
N GLU A 51 -8.59 7.65 -11.09
CA GLU A 51 -7.98 8.68 -10.26
C GLU A 51 -7.00 8.08 -9.25
N ASN A 52 -7.40 7.00 -8.57
CA ASN A 52 -6.54 6.29 -7.63
C ASN A 52 -5.33 5.64 -8.31
N GLU A 53 -5.50 5.05 -9.50
CA GLU A 53 -4.40 4.48 -10.28
C GLU A 53 -3.41 5.56 -10.73
N ALA A 54 -3.91 6.71 -11.21
CA ALA A 54 -3.08 7.84 -11.59
C ALA A 54 -2.31 8.40 -10.38
N TYR A 55 -2.98 8.53 -9.23
CA TYR A 55 -2.34 8.93 -7.97
C TYR A 55 -1.21 7.96 -7.60
N MET A 56 -1.47 6.65 -7.58
CA MET A 56 -0.46 5.63 -7.25
C MET A 56 0.67 5.54 -8.29
N TYR A 57 0.41 5.92 -9.54
CA TYR A 57 1.44 6.00 -10.57
C TYR A 57 2.37 7.20 -10.34
N ASN A 58 1.80 8.36 -9.99
CA ASN A 58 2.55 9.59 -9.73
C ASN A 58 3.31 9.55 -8.39
N HIS A 59 2.83 8.73 -7.43
CA HIS A 59 3.39 8.56 -6.10
C HIS A 59 3.93 7.13 -5.88
N PRO A 60 5.07 6.77 -6.51
CA PRO A 60 5.65 5.44 -6.38
C PRO A 60 6.02 5.07 -4.94
N GLU A 61 6.27 6.07 -4.08
CA GLU A 61 6.50 5.91 -2.65
C GLU A 61 5.26 5.38 -1.91
N ILE A 62 4.09 5.96 -2.17
CA ILE A 62 2.84 5.53 -1.56
C ILE A 62 2.45 4.15 -2.09
N ARG A 63 2.59 3.96 -3.40
CA ARG A 63 2.38 2.65 -4.04
C ARG A 63 3.31 1.59 -3.44
N GLY A 64 4.56 1.94 -3.16
CA GLY A 64 5.55 1.06 -2.54
C GLY A 64 5.16 0.67 -1.12
N LEU A 65 4.81 1.64 -0.27
CA LEU A 65 4.38 1.38 1.11
C LEU A 65 3.15 0.47 1.15
N VAL A 66 2.12 0.78 0.36
CA VAL A 66 0.92 -0.06 0.24
C VAL A 66 1.28 -1.44 -0.29
N SER A 67 2.15 -1.52 -1.30
CA SER A 67 2.60 -2.80 -1.86
C SER A 67 3.37 -3.64 -0.86
N ILE A 68 4.25 -3.06 -0.05
CA ILE A 68 5.04 -3.78 0.96
C ILE A 68 4.13 -4.26 2.10
N MET A 69 3.23 -3.40 2.57
CA MET A 69 2.25 -3.72 3.60
C MET A 69 1.31 -4.86 3.17
N LEU A 70 0.90 -4.87 1.89
CA LEU A 70 0.03 -5.89 1.32
C LEU A 70 0.77 -7.11 0.75
N ARG A 71 2.06 -7.02 0.40
CA ARG A 71 2.76 -8.07 -0.38
C ARG A 71 2.82 -9.40 0.36
N ARG A 72 2.66 -10.46 -0.44
CA ARG A 72 2.91 -11.88 -0.11
C ARG A 72 4.23 -12.40 -0.71
N ASN A 73 5.12 -11.58 -1.28
CA ASN A 73 6.18 -12.09 -2.19
C ASN A 73 7.66 -11.98 -1.73
N LYS A 74 8.22 -13.17 -1.51
CA LYS A 74 9.54 -13.76 -1.86
C LYS A 74 10.91 -13.15 -1.48
N ILE A 75 11.09 -11.85 -1.26
CA ILE A 75 12.48 -11.33 -1.05
C ILE A 75 12.91 -11.38 0.42
N SER A 76 11.97 -11.30 1.36
CA SER A 76 12.23 -11.50 2.79
C SER A 76 11.23 -12.48 3.36
N ARG A 77 11.69 -13.68 3.75
CA ARG A 77 10.90 -14.70 4.48
C ARG A 77 10.39 -14.22 5.86
N ARG A 78 10.56 -12.94 6.21
CA ARG A 78 10.35 -12.41 7.56
C ARG A 78 9.11 -11.52 7.74
N HIS A 79 8.53 -10.96 6.68
CA HIS A 79 7.50 -9.92 6.86
C HIS A 79 6.19 -10.24 6.11
N ARG A 80 5.43 -11.14 6.76
CA ARG A 80 4.04 -11.54 6.49
C ARG A 80 3.08 -10.67 7.31
N TYR A 81 2.41 -9.66 6.73
CA TYR A 81 1.54 -8.80 7.55
C TYR A 81 0.04 -8.94 7.24
N PHE A 82 -0.46 -8.41 6.13
CA PHE A 82 -1.93 -8.31 5.94
C PHE A 82 -2.58 -9.52 5.27
N LEU A 83 -2.09 -9.94 4.10
CA LEU A 83 -2.77 -10.96 3.29
C LEU A 83 -2.72 -12.38 3.88
N GLU A 84 -1.79 -12.67 4.78
CA GLU A 84 -1.75 -13.97 5.47
C GLU A 84 -2.54 -14.01 6.75
N LYS A 85 -2.63 -12.88 7.47
CA LYS A 85 -3.47 -12.81 8.66
C LYS A 85 -4.95 -12.70 8.31
N LYS A 86 -5.28 -12.26 7.08
CA LYS A 86 -6.66 -12.10 6.59
C LYS A 86 -7.55 -11.45 7.67
N PRO A 87 -7.18 -10.24 8.12
CA PRO A 87 -7.94 -9.57 9.17
C PRO A 87 -9.39 -9.45 8.72
N SER A 88 -10.29 -9.97 9.55
CA SER A 88 -11.73 -9.99 9.27
C SER A 88 -12.44 -8.81 9.93
N ARG A 89 -11.77 -8.18 10.90
CA ARG A 89 -12.29 -7.04 11.66
C ARG A 89 -11.47 -5.77 11.41
N VAL A 90 -12.11 -4.63 11.60
CA VAL A 90 -11.47 -3.31 11.43
C VAL A 90 -10.37 -3.10 12.46
N GLU A 91 -10.57 -3.59 13.70
CA GLU A 91 -9.59 -3.45 14.78
C GLU A 91 -8.28 -4.19 14.44
N GLU A 92 -8.38 -5.38 13.85
CA GLU A 92 -7.22 -6.18 13.43
C GLU A 92 -6.43 -5.49 12.30
N VAL A 93 -7.11 -4.82 11.38
CA VAL A 93 -6.46 -4.00 10.34
C VAL A 93 -5.68 -2.85 10.99
N GLN A 94 -6.28 -2.16 11.96
CA GLN A 94 -5.64 -1.05 12.66
C GLN A 94 -4.42 -1.51 13.46
N GLU A 95 -4.53 -2.62 14.18
CA GLU A 95 -3.41 -3.21 14.92
C GLU A 95 -2.26 -3.59 14.01
N LEU A 96 -2.56 -4.15 12.83
CA LEU A 96 -1.52 -4.49 11.85
C LEU A 96 -0.88 -3.26 11.23
N CYS A 97 -1.65 -2.20 10.98
CA CYS A 97 -1.11 -0.92 10.51
C CYS A 97 -0.18 -0.34 11.59
N ALA A 98 -0.64 -0.30 12.84
CA ALA A 98 0.13 0.20 13.97
C ALA A 98 1.42 -0.61 14.16
N ALA A 99 1.35 -1.94 14.09
CA ALA A 99 2.52 -2.81 14.18
C ALA A 99 3.49 -2.59 13.01
N TYR A 100 3.00 -2.35 11.80
CA TYR A 100 3.83 -2.08 10.63
C TYR A 100 4.56 -0.74 10.75
N PHE A 101 3.87 0.33 11.15
CA PHE A 101 4.42 1.67 11.28
C PHE A 101 5.15 1.92 12.61
N GLY A 102 4.97 1.06 13.61
CA GLY A 102 5.75 1.07 14.85
C GLY A 102 7.18 0.54 14.68
N ARG A 103 7.53 0.02 13.49
CA ARG A 103 8.89 -0.45 13.18
C ARG A 103 9.85 0.74 13.04
N PRO A 104 11.15 0.54 13.29
CA PRO A 104 12.15 1.60 13.10
C PRO A 104 12.07 2.18 11.69
N ARG A 105 12.10 3.51 11.60
CA ARG A 105 11.97 4.25 10.34
C ARG A 105 12.99 3.79 9.30
N GLY A 106 14.23 3.52 9.70
CA GLY A 106 15.29 2.99 8.83
C GLY A 106 14.95 1.63 8.20
N THR A 107 14.25 0.75 8.92
CA THR A 107 13.81 -0.56 8.39
C THR A 107 12.77 -0.37 7.30
N ILE A 108 11.78 0.50 7.53
CA ILE A 108 10.74 0.81 6.53
C ILE A 108 11.37 1.50 5.31
N ALA A 109 12.29 2.44 5.54
CA ALA A 109 13.00 3.14 4.48
C ALA A 109 13.85 2.19 3.62
N ALA A 110 14.53 1.21 4.22
CA ALA A 110 15.27 0.19 3.49
C ALA A 110 14.35 -0.70 2.65
N GLU A 111 13.24 -1.19 3.21
CA GLU A 111 12.24 -1.99 2.47
C GLU A 111 11.65 -1.20 1.29
N LEU A 112 11.37 0.09 1.48
CA LEU A 112 10.85 0.96 0.43
C LEU A 112 11.90 1.24 -0.65
N LEU A 113 13.17 1.45 -0.26
CA LEU A 113 14.27 1.61 -1.19
C LEU A 113 14.43 0.37 -2.07
N ASP A 114 14.42 -0.83 -1.47
CA ASP A 114 14.51 -2.10 -2.20
C ASP A 114 13.38 -2.24 -3.22
N TYR A 115 12.14 -1.93 -2.83
CA TYR A 115 10.99 -1.94 -3.73
C TYR A 115 11.17 -0.97 -4.90
N LEU A 116 11.57 0.28 -4.63
CA LEU A 116 11.74 1.30 -5.67
C LEU A 116 12.86 0.92 -6.65
N LEU A 117 13.93 0.29 -6.17
CA LEU A 117 15.00 -0.24 -7.03
C LEU A 117 14.53 -1.43 -7.88
N GLU A 118 13.71 -2.33 -7.34
CA GLU A 118 13.10 -3.46 -8.06
C GLU A 118 12.28 -2.98 -9.27
N ILE A 119 11.49 -1.92 -9.08
CA ILE A 119 10.69 -1.31 -10.16
C ILE A 119 11.50 -0.32 -11.01
N LYS A 120 12.82 -0.22 -10.81
CA LYS A 120 13.76 0.67 -11.52
C LYS A 120 13.35 2.14 -11.44
N HIS A 121 12.70 2.55 -10.36
CA HIS A 121 12.36 3.95 -10.14
C HIS A 121 13.63 4.75 -9.80
N GLN A 122 13.76 5.92 -10.39
CA GLN A 122 14.86 6.86 -10.15
C GLN A 122 14.24 8.22 -9.86
N GLY A 123 14.66 8.86 -8.79
CA GLY A 123 14.09 10.15 -8.39
C GLY A 123 14.64 10.67 -7.06
N ALA A 124 14.22 11.87 -6.70
CA ALA A 124 14.61 12.53 -5.46
C ALA A 124 14.31 11.67 -4.23
N ILE A 125 13.20 10.92 -4.25
CA ILE A 125 12.81 10.03 -3.16
C ILE A 125 13.82 8.89 -2.93
N VAL A 126 14.43 8.34 -3.98
CA VAL A 126 15.44 7.27 -3.86
C VAL A 126 16.71 7.81 -3.21
N ALA A 127 17.11 9.04 -3.56
CA ALA A 127 18.25 9.70 -2.94
C ALA A 127 17.98 9.98 -1.45
N GLU A 128 16.77 10.43 -1.12
CA GLU A 128 16.36 10.66 0.27
C GLU A 128 16.36 9.38 1.10
N LEU A 129 15.78 8.30 0.58
CA LEU A 129 15.77 7.01 1.26
C LEU A 129 17.18 6.45 1.49
N ARG A 130 18.11 6.65 0.53
CA ARG A 130 19.52 6.28 0.73
C ARG A 130 20.17 7.06 1.88
N ARG A 131 19.86 8.35 2.02
CA ARG A 131 20.35 9.17 3.14
C ARG A 131 19.79 8.67 4.47
N GLU A 132 18.49 8.41 4.54
CA GLU A 132 17.81 7.92 5.75
C GLU A 132 18.38 6.56 6.20
N VAL A 133 18.58 5.63 5.26
CA VAL A 133 19.17 4.31 5.55
C VAL A 133 20.62 4.43 6.01
N ALA A 134 21.40 5.36 5.43
CA ALA A 134 22.77 5.61 5.87
C ALA A 134 22.83 6.26 7.28
N SER A 135 21.95 7.21 7.58
CA SER A 135 21.86 7.90 8.87
C SER A 135 21.48 6.94 10.01
N THR A 136 20.56 6.02 9.75
CA THR A 136 20.14 5.02 10.73
C THR A 136 21.20 3.94 10.96
N ALA A 137 22.08 3.69 9.98
CA ALA A 137 23.24 2.83 10.17
C ALA A 137 24.32 3.48 11.05
N THR A 138 24.50 4.80 11.01
CA THR A 138 25.44 5.52 11.87
C THR A 138 24.96 5.62 13.32
N GLU A 139 23.67 5.82 13.58
CA GLU A 139 23.11 5.83 14.94
C GLU A 139 23.22 4.46 15.65
N ALA A 140 23.21 3.35 14.90
CA ALA A 140 23.40 2.01 15.45
C ALA A 140 24.86 1.73 15.88
N VAL A 141 25.83 2.47 15.32
CA VAL A 141 27.26 2.36 15.67
C VAL A 141 27.60 3.21 16.90
N GLU A 142 26.84 4.26 17.18
CA GLU A 142 27.10 5.17 18.31
C GLU A 142 26.50 4.72 19.65
N LYS A 143 25.73 3.62 19.73
CA LYS A 143 25.41 3.01 21.03
C LYS A 143 26.67 2.32 21.58
N PRO A 144 27.32 2.85 22.62
CA PRO A 144 28.49 2.20 23.20
C PRO A 144 28.04 0.89 23.86
N LEU A 145 28.87 -0.14 23.73
CA LEU A 145 28.82 -1.29 24.64
C LEU A 145 28.92 -0.75 26.07
N ASP A 146 27.84 -0.89 26.84
CA ASP A 146 27.81 -0.56 28.26
C ASP A 146 28.89 -1.41 28.97
N PRO A 147 29.97 -0.83 29.50
CA PRO A 147 31.04 -1.56 30.15
C PRO A 147 30.76 -1.67 31.65
N GLU A 148 29.54 -2.01 32.05
CA GLU A 148 29.28 -2.43 33.41
C GLU A 148 29.00 -3.91 33.38
N HIS A 149 29.98 -4.72 33.80
CA HIS A 149 29.89 -5.95 34.60
C HIS A 149 31.32 -6.47 34.81
N ARG A 150 32.10 -5.70 35.59
CA ARG A 150 33.23 -6.20 36.38
C ARG A 150 33.20 -5.50 37.73
N GLN A 151 32.50 -6.10 38.69
CA GLN A 151 32.95 -6.23 40.08
C GLN A 151 32.40 -7.55 40.61
#